data_AF-A0A7S0NUN2-F1
#
_entry.id   AF-A0A7S0NUN2-F1
#
_cell.length_a   1.000
_cell.length_b   1.000
_cell.length_c   1.000
_cell.angle_alpha   90.00
_cell.angle_beta   90.00
_cell.angle_gamma   90.00
#
_symmetry.space_group_name_H-M   'P 1'
#
loop_
_entity.id
_entity.type
_entity.pdbx_description
1 polymer ?
#
loop_
_entity_poly.entity_id
_entity_poly.type
_entity_poly.pdbx_seq_one_letter_code
_entity_poly.pdbx_strand_id
1 'polypeptide(L)'
;DRMLDMGFEPQIRQIAEQAGMPKPGVRQTLLFSATFPRDISRLARDFGEDYVLVKVGRVGSTTELITQKLEYVADFDKERALLKLLRDEGGAEEGGAALTLVFVETKRAADRLE
;
A
#
# COMPACT_ATOMS: atom_id res chain seq x y z
N ASP A 1 -5.12 2.04 -6.27
CA ASP A 1 -4.18 0.89 -6.24
C ASP A 1 -4.72 -0.28 -5.43
N ARG A 2 -5.08 -0.12 -4.15
CA ARG A 2 -5.53 -1.25 -3.32
C ARG A 2 -6.71 -2.06 -3.89
N MET A 3 -7.66 -1.42 -4.54
CA MET A 3 -8.76 -2.15 -5.19
C MET A 3 -8.26 -3.08 -6.31
N LEU A 4 -7.18 -2.71 -7.02
CA LEU A 4 -6.54 -3.58 -8.01
C LEU A 4 -5.78 -4.71 -7.34
N ASP A 5 -5.07 -4.43 -6.24
CA ASP A 5 -4.37 -5.47 -5.46
C ASP A 5 -5.35 -6.52 -4.91
N MET A 6 -6.59 -6.12 -4.62
CA MET A 6 -7.69 -7.00 -4.22
C MET A 6 -8.37 -7.71 -5.41
N GLY A 7 -7.97 -7.42 -6.64
CA GLY A 7 -8.52 -8.05 -7.85
C GLY A 7 -9.85 -7.48 -8.33
N PHE A 8 -10.24 -6.26 -7.91
CA PHE A 8 -11.51 -5.65 -8.29
C PHE A 8 -11.55 -5.02 -9.69
N GLU A 9 -10.50 -5.18 -10.50
CA GLU A 9 -10.45 -4.59 -11.85
C GLU A 9 -11.67 -4.95 -12.72
N PRO A 10 -12.10 -6.23 -12.80
CA PRO A 10 -13.24 -6.60 -13.64
C PRO A 10 -14.54 -5.90 -13.22
N GLN A 11 -14.77 -5.78 -11.91
CA GLN A 11 -15.98 -5.15 -11.37
C GLN A 11 -15.98 -3.64 -11.62
N ILE A 12 -14.82 -2.99 -11.49
CA ILE A 12 -14.69 -1.55 -11.79
C ILE A 12 -15.00 -1.30 -13.27
N ARG A 13 -14.47 -2.12 -14.19
CA ARG A 13 -14.77 -2.00 -15.64
C ARG A 13 -16.25 -2.22 -15.93
N GLN A 14 -16.85 -3.26 -15.34
CA GLN A 14 -18.27 -3.51 -15.50
C GLN A 14 -19.12 -2.31 -15.06
N ILE A 15 -18.81 -1.69 -13.93
CA ILE A 15 -19.56 -0.51 -13.45
C ILE A 15 -19.32 0.70 -14.37
N ALA A 16 -18.07 0.95 -14.75
CA ALA A 16 -17.70 2.14 -15.52
C ALA A 16 -18.17 2.11 -16.99
N GLU A 17 -18.29 0.92 -17.57
CA GLU A 17 -18.59 0.73 -19.01
C GLU A 17 -19.96 0.10 -19.27
N GLN A 18 -20.45 -0.78 -18.38
CA GLN A 18 -21.62 -1.62 -18.65
C GLN A 18 -22.83 -1.30 -17.76
N ALA A 19 -22.67 -0.53 -16.69
CA ALA A 19 -23.75 -0.20 -15.75
C ALA A 19 -24.46 1.13 -16.04
N GLY A 20 -24.45 1.59 -17.30
CA GLY A 20 -25.17 2.81 -17.72
C GLY A 20 -24.53 4.13 -17.26
N MET A 21 -23.27 4.10 -16.82
CA MET A 21 -22.53 5.31 -16.48
C MET A 21 -22.29 6.16 -17.75
N PRO A 22 -22.46 7.49 -17.71
CA PRO A 22 -22.19 8.35 -18.87
C PRO A 22 -20.76 8.17 -19.36
N LYS A 23 -20.53 8.26 -20.67
CA LYS A 23 -19.19 8.04 -21.26
C LYS A 23 -18.15 9.04 -20.71
N PRO A 24 -16.85 8.70 -20.73
CA PRO A 24 -15.78 9.70 -20.59
C PRO A 24 -16.09 10.93 -21.46
N GLY A 25 -15.84 12.14 -20.92
CA GLY A 25 -16.16 13.42 -21.57
C GLY A 25 -17.51 14.02 -21.18
N VAL A 26 -18.48 13.16 -20.86
CA VAL A 26 -19.79 13.61 -20.32
C VAL A 26 -19.77 13.61 -18.79
N ARG A 27 -19.04 12.66 -18.19
CA ARG A 27 -18.83 12.58 -16.74
C ARG A 27 -17.46 13.15 -16.35
N GLN A 28 -17.39 13.74 -15.16
CA GLN A 28 -16.13 14.02 -14.49
C GLN A 28 -15.66 12.78 -13.73
N THR A 29 -14.44 12.33 -14.00
CA THR A 29 -13.84 11.16 -13.34
C THR A 29 -12.61 11.60 -12.55
N LEU A 30 -12.56 11.24 -11.27
CA LEU A 30 -11.40 11.48 -10.41
C LEU A 30 -10.82 10.13 -9.97
N LEU A 31 -9.53 9.92 -10.22
CA LEU A 31 -8.80 8.73 -9.79
C LEU A 31 -7.79 9.13 -8.72
N PHE A 32 -7.94 8.54 -7.54
CA PHE A 32 -7.02 8.72 -6.41
C PHE A 32 -6.23 7.43 -6.19
N SER A 33 -4.90 7.54 -6.09
CA SER A 33 -4.03 6.40 -5.85
C SER A 33 -2.78 6.86 -5.10
N ALA A 34 -2.32 6.08 -4.13
CA ALA A 34 -1.09 6.37 -3.38
C ALA A 34 0.14 5.99 -4.21
N THR A 35 0.02 4.97 -5.05
CA THR A 35 1.03 4.50 -6.00
C THR A 35 0.54 4.67 -7.44
N PHE A 36 1.47 4.68 -8.41
CA PHE A 36 1.15 4.82 -9.84
C PHE A 36 1.83 3.74 -10.71
N PRO A 37 1.53 2.44 -10.49
CA PRO A 37 1.98 1.37 -11.36
C PRO A 37 1.34 1.44 -12.75
N ARG A 38 1.84 0.64 -13.70
CA ARG A 38 1.35 0.63 -15.09
C ARG A 38 -0.15 0.34 -15.19
N ASP A 39 -0.70 -0.48 -14.30
CA ASP A 39 -2.12 -0.84 -14.33
C ASP A 39 -3.03 0.33 -13.93
N ILE A 40 -2.61 1.13 -12.94
CA ILE A 40 -3.29 2.39 -12.58
C ILE A 40 -3.22 3.39 -13.75
N SER A 41 -2.08 3.48 -14.41
CA SER A 41 -1.93 4.35 -15.59
C SER A 41 -2.85 3.93 -16.74
N ARG A 42 -3.10 2.62 -16.93
CA ARG A 42 -4.05 2.12 -17.92
C ARG A 42 -5.47 2.51 -17.55
N LEU A 43 -5.88 2.27 -16.30
CA LEU A 43 -7.20 2.67 -15.80
C LEU A 43 -7.48 4.17 -15.94
N ALA A 44 -6.49 5.01 -15.64
CA ALA A 44 -6.63 6.46 -15.81
C ALA A 44 -6.86 6.86 -17.28
N ARG A 45 -6.22 6.14 -18.23
CA ARG A 45 -6.42 6.35 -19.67
C ARG A 45 -7.75 5.79 -20.16
N ASP A 46 -8.22 4.68 -19.61
CA ASP A 46 -9.45 4.03 -20.04
C ASP A 46 -10.69 4.79 -19.55
N PHE A 47 -10.64 5.36 -18.34
CA PHE A 47 -11.81 6.03 -17.73
C PHE A 47 -11.75 7.56 -17.72
N GLY A 48 -10.58 8.14 -17.95
CA GLY A 48 -10.40 9.58 -18.08
C GLY A 48 -10.43 10.04 -19.53
N GLU A 49 -10.84 11.28 -19.74
CA GLU A 49 -10.65 12.00 -21.01
C GLU A 49 -9.80 13.24 -20.70
N ASP A 50 -8.72 13.43 -21.47
CA ASP A 50 -7.73 14.51 -21.31
C ASP A 50 -7.36 14.83 -19.84
N TYR A 51 -7.02 13.78 -19.07
CA TYR A 51 -6.85 13.89 -17.64
C TYR A 51 -5.57 14.66 -17.26
N VAL A 52 -5.67 15.45 -16.18
CA VAL A 52 -4.52 16.10 -15.55
C VAL A 52 -3.99 15.22 -14.43
N LEU A 53 -2.69 14.90 -14.47
CA LEU A 53 -2.02 14.16 -13.40
C LEU A 53 -1.45 15.12 -12.36
N VAL A 54 -2.09 15.21 -11.21
CA VAL A 54 -1.58 15.96 -10.05
C VAL A 54 -0.79 15.02 -9.15
N LYS A 55 0.50 15.32 -8.95
CA LYS A 55 1.39 14.56 -8.07
C LYS A 55 1.69 15.37 -6.82
N VAL A 56 1.33 14.84 -5.66
CA VAL A 56 1.66 15.43 -4.36
C VAL A 56 2.77 14.55 -3.73
N GLY A 57 3.98 15.08 -3.63
CA GLY A 57 5.16 14.34 -3.16
C GLY A 57 5.78 13.40 -4.22
N ARG A 58 6.67 12.49 -3.77
CA ARG A 58 7.27 11.45 -4.62
C ARG A 58 6.30 10.28 -4.80
N VAL A 59 5.63 10.23 -5.95
CA VAL A 59 4.73 9.13 -6.33
C VAL A 59 5.55 7.86 -6.59
N GLY A 60 5.26 6.78 -5.84
CA GLY A 60 5.91 5.47 -6.03
C GLY A 60 7.19 5.23 -5.23
N SER A 61 7.60 6.16 -4.37
CA SER A 61 8.66 5.94 -3.39
C SER A 61 8.06 6.00 -1.99
N THR A 62 8.55 5.17 -1.08
CA THR A 62 8.27 5.28 0.35
C THR A 62 8.47 6.74 0.77
N THR A 63 7.51 7.30 1.52
CA THR A 63 7.58 8.68 2.02
C THR A 63 8.94 8.93 2.66
N GLU A 64 9.55 10.09 2.42
CA GLU A 64 10.85 10.48 3.03
C GLU A 64 10.81 10.52 4.58
N LEU A 65 9.61 10.42 5.16
CA LEU A 65 9.35 10.30 6.59
C LEU A 65 9.55 8.87 7.15
N ILE A 66 9.72 7.86 6.29
CA ILE A 66 9.91 6.47 6.72
C ILE A 66 11.40 6.15 6.70
N THR A 67 11.97 5.98 7.89
CA THR A 67 13.35 5.49 8.04
C THR A 67 13.38 3.98 7.81
N GLN A 68 14.08 3.52 6.78
CA GLN A 68 14.24 2.10 6.47
C GLN A 68 15.62 1.62 6.92
N LYS A 69 15.67 0.57 7.73
CA LYS A 69 16.91 -0.08 8.17
C LYS A 69 16.93 -1.52 7.65
N LEU A 70 18.06 -1.93 7.07
CA LEU A 70 18.30 -3.29 6.59
C LEU A 70 19.37 -3.92 7.47
N GLU A 71 19.01 -5.00 8.15
CA GLU A 71 19.92 -5.78 9.00
C GLU A 71 19.96 -7.22 8.51
N TYR A 72 21.17 -7.75 8.34
CA TYR A 72 21.36 -9.15 7.97
C TYR A 72 21.28 -10.02 9.24
N VAL A 73 20.25 -10.87 9.32
CA VAL A 73 20.02 -11.76 10.46
C VAL A 73 19.77 -13.17 9.94
N ALA A 74 20.46 -14.15 10.50
CA ALA A 74 20.22 -15.55 10.18
C ALA A 74 18.81 -15.97 10.64
N ASP A 75 18.17 -16.90 9.93
CA ASP A 75 16.76 -17.25 10.19
C ASP A 75 16.49 -17.68 11.64
N PHE A 76 17.43 -18.40 12.26
CA PHE A 76 17.32 -18.85 13.65
C PHE A 76 17.45 -17.72 14.68
N ASP A 77 18.07 -16.59 14.31
CA ASP A 77 18.30 -15.44 15.18
C ASP A 77 17.23 -14.35 15.01
N LYS A 78 16.34 -14.46 14.02
CA LYS A 78 15.32 -13.44 13.72
C LYS A 78 14.41 -13.12 14.91
N GLU A 79 14.02 -14.12 15.69
CA GLU A 79 13.20 -13.93 16.88
C GLU A 79 13.93 -13.12 17.96
N ARG A 80 15.20 -13.45 18.20
CA ARG A 80 16.04 -12.73 19.15
C ARG A 80 16.31 -11.29 18.70
N ALA A 81 16.55 -11.09 17.40
CA ALA A 81 16.72 -9.77 16.81
C ALA A 81 15.43 -8.94 16.92
N LEU A 82 14.27 -9.53 16.64
CA LEU A 82 12.97 -8.87 16.80
C LEU A 82 12.74 -8.42 18.25
N LEU A 83 13.00 -9.30 19.24
CA LEU A 83 12.87 -8.93 20.65
C LEU A 83 13.78 -7.78 21.05
N LYS A 84 14.98 -7.70 20.45
CA LYS A 84 15.90 -6.58 20.66
C LYS A 84 15.32 -5.29 20.06
N LEU A 85 14.83 -5.33 18.81
CA LEU A 85 14.21 -4.18 18.16
C LEU A 85 12.99 -3.67 18.95
N LEU A 86 12.14 -4.57 19.43
CA LEU A 86 10.98 -4.20 20.26
C LEU A 86 11.36 -3.56 21.59
N ARG A 87 12.52 -3.92 22.18
CA ARG A 87 13.02 -3.29 23.41
C ARG A 87 13.67 -1.94 23.14
N ASP A 88 14.48 -1.87 22.09
CA ASP A 88 15.27 -0.69 21.75
C ASP A 88 14.37 0.42 21.16
N GLU A 89 13.36 0.07 20.37
CA GLU A 89 12.44 1.01 19.70
C GLU A 89 11.04 1.06 20.35
N GLY A 90 10.63 0.05 21.12
CA GLY A 90 9.37 0.05 21.87
C GLY A 90 9.46 0.75 23.24
N GLY A 91 10.60 1.38 23.53
CA GLY A 91 10.79 2.24 24.68
C GLY A 91 9.89 3.47 24.59
N ALA A 92 8.87 3.50 25.44
CA ALA A 92 7.92 4.59 25.58
C ALA A 92 8.64 5.92 25.88
N GLU A 93 8.83 6.74 24.86
CA GLU A 93 8.89 8.18 25.05
C GLU A 93 7.45 8.66 25.24
N GLU A 94 7.13 8.95 26.50
CA GLU A 94 5.94 9.70 26.95
C GLU A 94 4.56 9.09 26.62
N GLY A 95 4.19 8.04 27.36
CA GLY A 95 2.78 7.80 27.70
C GLY A 95 1.99 6.80 26.86
N GLY A 96 2.60 6.10 25.90
CA GLY A 96 1.94 5.02 25.17
C GLY A 96 2.93 4.04 24.53
N ALA A 97 2.59 2.75 24.48
CA ALA A 97 3.36 1.77 23.72
C ALA A 97 3.28 2.10 22.22
N ALA A 98 4.42 2.12 21.53
CA ALA A 98 4.45 2.28 20.08
C ALA A 98 3.74 1.11 19.40
N LEU A 99 2.73 1.41 18.57
CA LEU A 99 2.02 0.39 17.80
C LEU A 99 2.98 -0.21 16.78
N THR A 100 3.31 -1.50 16.97
CA THR A 100 4.25 -2.23 16.11
C THR A 100 3.52 -3.28 15.28
N LEU A 101 3.81 -3.33 13.96
CA LEU A 101 3.27 -4.32 13.04
C LEU A 101 4.40 -5.19 12.49
N VAL A 102 4.33 -6.49 12.74
CA VAL A 102 5.33 -7.48 12.27
C VAL A 102 4.71 -8.30 11.13
N PHE A 103 5.35 -8.28 9.98
CA PHE A 103 4.96 -9.11 8.84
C PHE A 103 5.79 -10.39 8.80
N VAL A 104 5.13 -11.52 8.58
CA VAL A 104 5.74 -12.83 8.38
C VAL A 104 5.17 -13.49 7.13
N GLU A 105 5.94 -14.37 6.51
CA GLU A 105 5.61 -14.95 5.21
C GLU A 105 4.47 -15.99 5.29
N THR A 106 4.38 -16.76 6.38
CA THR A 106 3.40 -17.85 6.50
C THR A 106 2.53 -17.70 7.75
N LYS A 107 1.28 -18.12 7.65
CA LYS A 107 0.36 -18.17 8.79
C LYS A 107 0.93 -18.98 9.96
N ARG A 108 1.53 -20.14 9.68
CA ARG A 108 2.16 -20.99 10.72
C ARG A 108 3.31 -20.31 11.45
N ALA A 109 4.01 -19.38 10.79
CA ALA A 109 5.05 -18.58 11.44
C ALA A 109 4.43 -17.50 12.33
N ALA A 110 3.33 -16.88 11.89
CA ALA A 110 2.57 -15.92 12.70
C ALA A 110 2.04 -16.57 13.98
N ASP A 111 1.36 -17.73 13.85
CA ASP A 111 0.80 -18.47 14.97
C ASP A 111 1.85 -18.97 15.98
N ARG A 112 3.13 -19.03 15.58
CA ARG A 112 4.25 -19.41 16.47
C ARG A 112 4.85 -18.20 17.19
N LEU A 113 4.71 -17.02 16.60
CA LEU A 113 5.26 -15.76 17.10
C LEU A 113 4.30 -15.06 18.07
N GLU A 114 3.01 -15.39 18.00
CA GLU A 114 1.95 -15.02 18.97
C GLU A 114 2.12 -15.77 20.30
#